data_AF-A0A090WE71-F1
#
_entry.id   AF-A0A090WE71-F1
#
_cell.length_a   1.000
_cell.length_b   1.000
_cell.length_c   1.000
_cell.angle_alpha   90.00
_cell.angle_beta   90.00
_cell.angle_gamma   90.00
#
_symmetry.space_group_name_H-M   'P 1'
#
loop_
_entity.id
_entity.type
_entity.pdbx_description
1 polymer ?
#
loop_
_entity_poly.entity_id
_entity_poly.type
_entity_poly.pdbx_seq_one_letter_code
_entity_poly.pdbx_strand_id
1 'polypeptide(L)'
;MAEGVSKSIASYDIFLNFLGLNALKNPPPLSFFRQFLVEQDGAHKDQFDIKARAMMPLVDAARLLVLSKNIKINNTILRYKALAEAEPQNKDVYIACQEAFKTLLRFRTEQGIRHKDSGRFIDLQTLSKADRLELKNCFKAIKDIQDLIQTRFKLAQFM
;
A
#
# COMPACT_ATOMS: atom_id res chain seq x y z
N MET A 1 -3.66 -19.62 -3.48
CA MET A 1 -2.44 -19.46 -4.30
C MET A 1 -2.10 -20.84 -4.86
N ALA A 2 -1.80 -20.97 -6.14
CA ALA A 2 -1.45 -22.27 -6.73
C ALA A 2 -0.11 -22.77 -6.17
N GLU A 3 0.00 -24.07 -5.85
CA GLU A 3 1.18 -24.64 -5.17
C GLU A 3 2.48 -24.47 -5.95
N GLY A 4 2.43 -24.49 -7.29
CA GLY A 4 3.60 -24.31 -8.16
C GLY A 4 4.26 -22.94 -8.03
N VAL A 5 3.49 -21.88 -7.74
CA VAL A 5 4.02 -20.53 -7.53
C VAL A 5 4.80 -20.45 -6.22
N SER A 6 4.33 -21.12 -5.16
CA SER A 6 4.96 -21.08 -3.84
C SER A 6 6.34 -21.76 -3.84
N LYS A 7 6.50 -22.90 -4.54
CA LYS A 7 7.80 -23.59 -4.67
C LYS A 7 8.83 -22.77 -5.45
N SER A 8 8.39 -22.04 -6.47
CA SER A 8 9.26 -21.21 -7.30
C SER A 8 9.78 -19.97 -6.54
N ILE A 9 8.95 -19.36 -5.70
CA ILE A 9 9.32 -18.21 -4.85
C ILE A 9 10.39 -18.57 -3.83
N ALA A 10 10.28 -19.74 -3.19
CA ALA A 10 11.27 -20.22 -2.23
C ALA A 10 12.65 -20.53 -2.85
N SER A 11 12.72 -20.66 -4.18
CA SER A 11 13.93 -21.07 -4.89
C SER A 11 14.68 -19.90 -5.55
N TYR A 12 14.12 -18.68 -5.57
CA TYR A 12 14.72 -17.55 -6.29
C TYR A 12 14.58 -16.22 -5.53
N ASP A 13 15.61 -15.86 -4.77
CA ASP A 13 15.75 -14.53 -4.12
C ASP A 13 15.58 -13.37 -5.11
N ILE A 14 15.99 -13.58 -6.36
CA ILE A 14 15.83 -12.63 -7.47
C ILE A 14 14.36 -12.24 -7.68
N PHE A 15 13.43 -13.19 -7.55
CA PHE A 15 11.99 -12.92 -7.73
C PHE A 15 11.43 -12.02 -6.63
N LEU A 16 11.87 -12.22 -5.39
CA LEU A 16 11.49 -11.35 -4.27
C LEU A 16 12.07 -9.94 -4.44
N ASN A 17 13.28 -9.81 -4.97
CA ASN A 17 13.86 -8.50 -5.30
C ASN A 17 13.06 -7.78 -6.40
N PHE A 18 12.64 -8.47 -7.46
CA PHE A 18 11.77 -7.89 -8.50
C PHE A 18 10.39 -7.47 -7.95
N LEU A 19 9.81 -8.25 -7.05
CA LEU A 19 8.57 -7.87 -6.38
C LEU A 19 8.77 -6.69 -5.44
N GLY A 20 9.91 -6.64 -4.73
CA GLY A 20 10.34 -5.50 -3.92
C GLY A 20 10.42 -4.21 -4.73
N LEU A 21 11.13 -4.24 -5.85
CA LEU A 21 11.22 -3.09 -6.77
C LEU A 21 9.84 -2.66 -7.25
N ASN A 22 8.97 -3.59 -7.64
CA ASN A 22 7.60 -3.22 -8.05
C ASN A 22 6.76 -2.64 -6.90
N ALA A 23 6.91 -3.13 -5.67
CA ALA A 23 6.22 -2.57 -4.50
C ALA A 23 6.71 -1.14 -4.17
N LEU A 24 7.94 -0.80 -4.55
CA LEU A 24 8.53 0.53 -4.36
C LEU A 24 8.31 1.49 -5.55
N LYS A 25 7.91 0.99 -6.73
CA LYS A 25 7.67 1.83 -7.93
C LYS A 25 6.59 2.90 -7.74
N ASN A 26 5.68 2.70 -6.80
CA ASN A 26 4.69 3.69 -6.43
C ASN A 26 5.23 4.51 -5.25
N PRO A 27 5.85 5.69 -5.48
CA PRO A 27 6.29 6.52 -4.38
C PRO A 27 5.10 6.85 -3.47
N PRO A 28 5.32 7.01 -2.15
CA PRO A 28 4.26 7.38 -1.25
C PRO A 28 3.62 8.68 -1.76
N PRO A 29 2.30 8.85 -1.61
CA PRO A 29 1.53 9.89 -2.32
C PRO A 29 1.72 11.30 -1.76
N LEU A 30 2.81 11.52 -1.04
CA LEU A 30 3.29 12.82 -0.60
C LEU A 30 4.36 13.28 -1.59
N SER A 31 4.12 14.44 -2.21
CA SER A 31 5.22 15.22 -2.80
C SER A 31 6.18 15.69 -1.70
N PHE A 32 7.38 16.15 -2.07
CA PHE A 32 8.36 16.78 -1.17
C PHE A 32 7.74 17.82 -0.22
N PHE A 33 6.65 18.49 -0.64
CA PHE A 33 5.89 19.47 0.13
C PHE A 33 4.80 18.88 1.05
N ARG A 34 4.77 17.56 1.27
CA ARG A 34 3.72 16.84 2.00
C ARG A 34 2.29 17.11 1.46
N GLN A 35 2.16 17.40 0.18
CA GLN A 35 0.86 17.60 -0.49
C GLN A 35 0.44 16.30 -1.19
N PHE A 36 -0.85 16.12 -1.38
CA PHE A 36 -1.39 15.00 -2.15
C PHE A 36 -0.87 15.05 -3.58
N LEU A 37 -0.39 13.92 -4.09
CA LEU A 37 -0.11 13.75 -5.51
C LEU A 37 -1.42 13.46 -6.25
N VAL A 38 -1.87 14.42 -7.06
CA VAL A 38 -3.07 14.32 -7.91
C VAL A 38 -2.68 14.10 -9.38
N GLU A 39 -3.62 13.58 -10.16
CA GLU A 39 -3.42 13.36 -11.60
C GLU A 39 -3.27 14.70 -12.34
N GLN A 40 -2.30 14.78 -13.25
CA GLN A 40 -1.89 16.05 -13.89
C GLN A 40 -2.71 16.36 -15.15
N ASP A 41 -3.30 15.34 -15.76
CA ASP A 41 -4.01 15.41 -17.03
C ASP A 41 -5.12 14.35 -17.15
N GLY A 42 -5.82 14.35 -18.29
CA GLY A 42 -6.88 13.41 -18.60
C GLY A 42 -8.20 13.66 -17.85
N ALA A 43 -9.09 12.66 -17.89
CA ALA A 43 -10.45 12.76 -17.35
C ALA A 43 -10.52 12.91 -15.82
N HIS A 44 -9.41 12.65 -15.12
CA HIS A 44 -9.32 12.69 -13.66
C HIS A 44 -8.33 13.75 -13.17
N LYS A 45 -8.02 14.74 -14.01
CA LYS A 45 -7.14 15.86 -13.66
C LYS A 45 -7.56 16.49 -12.32
N ASP A 46 -6.57 16.82 -11.50
CA ASP A 46 -6.71 17.41 -10.16
C ASP A 46 -7.39 16.49 -9.12
N GLN A 47 -7.69 15.23 -9.47
CA GLN A 47 -8.22 14.24 -8.54
C GLN A 47 -7.12 13.32 -7.98
N PHE A 48 -7.34 12.84 -6.77
CA PHE A 48 -6.47 11.88 -6.09
C PHE A 48 -6.88 10.44 -6.42
N ASP A 49 -5.98 9.66 -7.06
CA ASP A 49 -6.19 8.22 -7.29
C ASP A 49 -5.87 7.40 -6.02
N ILE A 50 -6.86 7.21 -5.15
CA ILE A 50 -6.70 6.48 -3.88
C ILE A 50 -6.20 5.04 -4.10
N LYS A 51 -6.53 4.43 -5.23
CA LYS A 51 -6.16 3.04 -5.51
C LYS A 51 -4.68 2.95 -5.85
N ALA A 52 -4.23 3.67 -6.88
CA ALA A 52 -2.85 3.59 -7.34
C ALA A 52 -1.88 4.21 -6.34
N ARG A 53 -2.27 5.33 -5.74
CA ARG A 53 -1.38 6.16 -4.92
C ARG A 53 -1.31 5.72 -3.46
N ALA A 54 -2.30 4.96 -2.95
CA ALA A 54 -2.32 4.56 -1.54
C ALA A 54 -2.63 3.07 -1.31
N MET A 55 -3.72 2.53 -1.85
CA MET A 55 -4.13 1.16 -1.56
C MET A 55 -3.17 0.12 -2.15
N MET A 56 -2.75 0.29 -3.41
CA MET A 56 -1.85 -0.64 -4.10
C MET A 56 -0.48 -0.77 -3.40
N PRO A 57 0.19 0.32 -2.99
CA PRO A 57 1.41 0.23 -2.17
C PRO A 57 1.27 -0.68 -0.95
N LEU A 58 0.18 -0.57 -0.18
CA LEU A 58 -0.07 -1.45 0.97
C LEU A 58 -0.33 -2.90 0.55
N VAL A 59 -1.11 -3.11 -0.51
CA VAL A 59 -1.40 -4.47 -1.03
C VAL A 59 -0.13 -5.18 -1.47
N ASP A 60 0.71 -4.49 -2.23
CA ASP A 60 1.93 -5.05 -2.81
C ASP A 60 2.99 -5.29 -1.74
N ALA A 61 3.14 -4.36 -0.78
CA ALA A 61 3.98 -4.54 0.39
C ALA A 61 3.56 -5.76 1.22
N ALA A 62 2.27 -5.86 1.57
CA ALA A 62 1.75 -7.00 2.31
C ALA A 62 1.96 -8.31 1.54
N ARG A 63 1.71 -8.32 0.22
CA ARG A 63 1.89 -9.51 -0.64
C ARG A 63 3.34 -9.97 -0.64
N LEU A 64 4.30 -9.05 -0.83
CA LEU A 64 5.72 -9.36 -0.82
C LEU A 64 6.16 -9.99 0.52
N LEU A 65 5.76 -9.36 1.63
CA LEU A 65 6.21 -9.78 2.94
C LEU A 65 5.63 -11.14 3.35
N VAL A 66 4.34 -11.41 3.09
CA VAL A 66 3.78 -12.75 3.37
C VAL A 66 4.40 -13.83 2.49
N LEU A 67 4.69 -13.51 1.22
CA LEU A 67 5.39 -14.44 0.32
C LEU A 67 6.79 -14.78 0.81
N SER A 68 7.56 -13.78 1.28
CA SER A 68 8.90 -13.98 1.85
C SER A 68 8.91 -14.88 3.10
N LYS A 69 7.74 -15.09 3.72
CA LYS A 69 7.54 -15.93 4.91
C LYS A 69 6.75 -17.21 4.62
N ASN A 70 6.45 -17.50 3.36
CA ASN A 70 5.59 -18.61 2.95
C ASN A 70 4.19 -18.61 3.61
N ILE A 71 3.67 -17.44 3.98
CA ILE A 71 2.34 -17.28 4.57
C ILE A 71 1.28 -17.21 3.44
N LYS A 72 0.34 -18.15 3.43
CA LYS A 72 -0.69 -18.28 2.38
C LYS A 72 -1.98 -17.54 2.74
N ILE A 73 -1.96 -16.20 2.65
CA ILE A 73 -3.14 -15.36 2.89
C ILE A 73 -3.43 -14.46 1.68
N ASN A 74 -4.70 -14.38 1.27
CA ASN A 74 -5.12 -13.56 0.14
C ASN A 74 -5.62 -12.16 0.54
N ASN A 75 -6.29 -12.04 1.69
CA ASN A 75 -6.88 -10.78 2.15
C ASN A 75 -5.81 -9.87 2.78
N THR A 76 -5.71 -8.60 2.34
CA THR A 76 -4.68 -7.65 2.78
C THR A 76 -4.71 -7.36 4.28
N ILE A 77 -5.90 -7.21 4.88
CA ILE A 77 -6.05 -6.98 6.33
C ILE A 77 -5.51 -8.18 7.10
N LEU A 78 -5.86 -9.39 6.67
CA LEU A 78 -5.38 -10.63 7.29
C LEU A 78 -3.88 -10.86 7.06
N ARG A 79 -3.31 -10.39 5.93
CA ARG A 79 -1.86 -10.44 5.69
C ARG A 79 -1.12 -9.62 6.75
N TYR A 80 -1.54 -8.38 6.99
CA TYR A 80 -0.89 -7.53 8.00
C TYR A 80 -1.07 -8.07 9.41
N LYS A 81 -2.24 -8.62 9.74
CA LYS A 81 -2.44 -9.31 11.02
C LYS A 81 -1.46 -10.47 11.21
N ALA A 82 -1.33 -11.34 10.23
CA ALA A 82 -0.39 -12.47 10.29
C ALA A 82 1.08 -12.02 10.34
N LEU A 83 1.44 -10.93 9.64
CA LEU A 83 2.78 -10.34 9.72
C LEU A 83 3.08 -9.78 11.11
N ALA A 84 2.13 -9.12 11.76
CA ALA A 84 2.24 -8.64 13.14
C ALA A 84 2.46 -9.78 14.16
N GLU A 85 1.85 -10.94 13.92
CA GLU A 85 2.06 -12.14 14.73
C GLU A 85 3.42 -12.80 14.44
N ALA A 86 3.81 -12.87 13.17
CA ALA A 86 5.04 -13.53 12.73
C ALA A 86 6.32 -12.71 12.99
N GLU A 87 6.22 -11.38 13.10
CA GLU A 87 7.34 -10.46 13.29
C GLU A 87 7.01 -9.37 14.32
N PRO A 88 6.98 -9.71 15.62
CA PRO A 88 6.65 -8.79 16.70
C PRO A 88 7.49 -7.52 16.72
N GLN A 89 8.74 -7.57 16.26
CA GLN A 89 9.65 -6.43 16.17
C GLN A 89 9.20 -5.33 15.19
N ASN A 90 8.30 -5.66 14.25
CA ASN A 90 7.74 -4.71 13.28
C ASN A 90 6.21 -4.55 13.46
N LYS A 91 5.66 -5.04 14.57
CA LYS A 91 4.22 -5.14 14.81
C LYS A 91 3.49 -3.82 14.61
N ASP A 92 4.04 -2.72 15.12
CA ASP A 92 3.41 -1.40 15.05
C ASP A 92 3.27 -0.91 13.61
N VAL A 93 4.27 -1.18 12.75
CA VAL A 93 4.20 -0.85 11.31
C VAL A 93 3.08 -1.64 10.64
N TYR A 94 2.95 -2.93 10.95
CA TYR A 94 1.90 -3.77 10.37
C TYR A 94 0.50 -3.39 10.84
N ILE A 95 0.33 -3.06 12.11
CA ILE A 95 -0.96 -2.56 12.64
C ILE A 95 -1.31 -1.24 11.97
N ALA A 96 -0.36 -0.30 11.86
CA ALA A 96 -0.57 0.97 11.18
C ALA A 96 -0.99 0.77 9.71
N CYS A 97 -0.37 -0.18 8.99
CA CYS A 97 -0.74 -0.52 7.62
C CYS A 97 -2.13 -1.14 7.52
N GLN A 98 -2.49 -2.01 8.47
CA GLN A 98 -3.81 -2.62 8.54
C GLN A 98 -4.91 -1.56 8.70
N GLU A 99 -4.72 -0.63 9.65
CA GLU A 99 -5.67 0.45 9.90
C GLU A 99 -5.72 1.44 8.74
N ALA A 100 -4.58 1.84 8.19
CA ALA A 100 -4.52 2.68 7.00
C ALA A 100 -5.29 2.05 5.81
N PHE A 101 -5.15 0.74 5.59
CA PHE A 101 -5.87 0.06 4.52
C PHE A 101 -7.40 0.06 4.74
N LYS A 102 -7.86 -0.09 5.99
CA LYS A 102 -9.28 0.01 6.35
C LYS A 102 -9.82 1.43 6.11
N THR A 103 -9.09 2.45 6.53
CA THR A 103 -9.46 3.86 6.29
C THR A 103 -9.56 4.16 4.80
N LEU A 104 -8.58 3.71 4.00
CA LEU A 104 -8.61 3.89 2.54
C LEU A 104 -9.79 3.16 1.88
N LEU A 105 -10.10 1.94 2.34
CA LEU A 105 -11.29 1.20 1.91
C LEU A 105 -12.57 1.97 2.20
N ARG A 106 -12.68 2.56 3.39
CA ARG A 106 -13.83 3.38 3.80
C ARG A 106 -14.01 4.58 2.87
N PHE A 107 -12.97 5.39 2.68
CA PHE A 107 -13.01 6.53 1.76
C PHE A 107 -13.43 6.12 0.36
N ARG A 108 -12.78 5.07 -0.20
CA ARG A 108 -13.13 4.59 -1.54
C ARG A 108 -14.59 4.14 -1.64
N THR A 109 -15.11 3.48 -0.60
CA THR A 109 -16.49 2.99 -0.57
C THR A 109 -17.48 4.15 -0.52
N GLU A 110 -17.24 5.12 0.36
CA GLU A 110 -18.08 6.32 0.50
C GLU A 110 -18.14 7.13 -0.80
N GLN A 111 -16.98 7.33 -1.45
CA GLN A 111 -16.90 8.03 -2.73
C GLN A 111 -17.63 7.25 -3.83
N GLY A 112 -17.45 5.93 -3.90
CA GLY A 112 -18.15 5.08 -4.86
C GLY A 112 -19.66 5.09 -4.70
N ILE A 113 -20.17 5.07 -3.45
CA ILE A 113 -21.61 5.18 -3.18
C ILE A 113 -22.14 6.56 -3.59
N ARG A 114 -21.43 7.63 -3.21
CA ARG A 114 -21.85 9.01 -3.50
C ARG A 114 -21.90 9.29 -4.99
N HIS A 115 -20.89 8.85 -5.73
CA HIS A 115 -20.74 9.15 -7.16
C HIS A 115 -21.25 8.04 -8.08
N LYS A 116 -21.72 6.93 -7.51
CA LYS A 116 -22.18 5.73 -8.23
C LYS A 116 -21.12 5.19 -9.20
N ASP A 117 -19.88 5.17 -8.75
CA ASP A 117 -18.72 4.75 -9.53
C ASP A 117 -17.78 3.86 -8.71
N SER A 118 -16.54 3.69 -9.16
CA SER A 118 -15.54 2.85 -8.49
C SER A 118 -14.96 3.44 -7.18
N GLY A 119 -15.22 4.72 -6.89
CA GLY A 119 -14.64 5.50 -5.81
C GLY A 119 -13.12 5.72 -5.91
N ARG A 120 -12.52 5.43 -7.08
CA ARG A 120 -11.07 5.44 -7.28
C ARG A 120 -10.47 6.84 -7.26
N PHE A 121 -11.16 7.80 -7.88
CA PHE A 121 -10.66 9.17 -8.01
C PHE A 121 -11.45 10.06 -7.06
N ILE A 122 -10.73 10.77 -6.20
CA ILE A 122 -11.33 11.60 -5.15
C ILE A 122 -10.96 13.05 -5.42
N ASP A 123 -11.97 13.90 -5.58
CA ASP A 123 -11.76 15.34 -5.51
C ASP A 123 -11.55 15.76 -4.05
N LEU A 124 -10.32 16.15 -3.72
CA LEU A 124 -9.91 16.52 -2.36
C LEU A 124 -10.59 17.79 -1.85
N GLN A 125 -11.13 18.63 -2.74
CA GLN A 125 -11.88 19.83 -2.35
C GLN A 125 -13.23 19.47 -1.73
N THR A 126 -13.80 18.31 -2.08
CA THR A 126 -15.07 17.80 -1.55
C THR A 126 -14.95 17.21 -0.15
N LEU A 127 -13.72 16.97 0.33
CA LEU A 127 -13.45 16.40 1.65
C LEU A 127 -13.43 17.47 2.74
N SER A 128 -13.80 17.09 3.97
CA SER A 128 -13.59 17.97 5.13
C SER A 128 -12.09 18.11 5.45
N LYS A 129 -11.72 19.10 6.27
CA LYS A 129 -10.33 19.22 6.75
C LYS A 129 -9.90 17.99 7.54
N ALA A 130 -10.81 17.41 8.33
CA ALA A 130 -10.56 16.21 9.11
C ALA A 130 -10.33 14.99 8.20
N ASP A 131 -11.17 14.81 7.19
CA ASP A 131 -11.04 13.71 6.22
C ASP A 131 -9.72 13.80 5.45
N ARG A 132 -9.35 15.00 4.98
CA ARG A 132 -8.05 15.20 4.33
C ARG A 132 -6.88 14.85 5.25
N LEU A 133 -6.98 15.20 6.54
CA LEU A 133 -5.93 14.88 7.51
C LEU A 133 -5.87 13.36 7.75
N GLU A 134 -7.01 12.70 7.92
CA GLU A 134 -7.08 11.25 8.11
C GLU A 134 -6.52 10.48 6.91
N LEU A 135 -6.89 10.89 5.69
CA LEU A 135 -6.37 10.33 4.45
C LEU A 135 -4.84 10.53 4.36
N LYS A 136 -4.35 11.71 4.73
CA LYS A 136 -2.91 12.02 4.76
C LYS A 136 -2.15 11.18 5.79
N ASN A 137 -2.76 10.88 6.94
CA ASN A 137 -2.13 10.07 7.99
C ASN A 137 -1.85 8.63 7.52
N CYS A 138 -2.65 8.10 6.58
CA CYS A 138 -2.41 6.78 5.98
C CYS A 138 -1.06 6.72 5.24
N PHE A 139 -0.55 7.85 4.76
CA PHE A 139 0.68 7.89 3.96
C PHE A 139 1.93 7.62 4.79
N LYS A 140 1.88 7.88 6.10
CA LYS A 140 2.96 7.49 7.01
C LYS A 140 3.12 5.96 7.04
N ALA A 141 2.02 5.21 7.16
CA ALA A 141 2.08 3.75 7.16
C ALA A 141 2.67 3.21 5.85
N ILE A 142 2.33 3.81 4.71
CA ILE A 142 2.90 3.47 3.39
C ILE A 142 4.41 3.72 3.37
N LYS A 143 4.85 4.89 3.85
CA LYS A 143 6.28 5.22 3.91
C LYS A 143 7.04 4.24 4.80
N ASP A 144 6.55 4.00 6.01
CA ASP A 144 7.20 3.14 6.99
C ASP A 144 7.33 1.69 6.48
N ILE A 145 6.32 1.14 5.79
CA ILE A 145 6.39 -0.21 5.23
C ILE A 145 7.33 -0.29 4.01
N GLN A 146 7.38 0.76 3.20
CA GLN A 146 8.32 0.84 2.07
C GLN A 146 9.77 0.91 2.56
N ASP A 147 10.04 1.67 3.61
CA ASP A 147 11.38 1.76 4.22
C ASP A 147 11.81 0.41 4.83
N LEU A 148 10.86 -0.30 5.47
CA LEU A 148 11.08 -1.67 5.96
C LEU A 148 11.45 -2.62 4.81
N ILE A 149 10.73 -2.56 3.69
CA ILE A 149 11.01 -3.38 2.49
C ILE A 149 12.37 -3.03 1.90
N GLN A 150 12.68 -1.75 1.73
CA GLN A 150 13.94 -1.28 1.17
C GLN A 150 15.14 -1.79 1.98
N THR A 151 15.03 -1.72 3.31
CA THR A 151 16.05 -2.23 4.24
C THR A 151 16.18 -3.75 4.15
N ARG A 152 15.05 -4.47 4.18
CA ARG A 152 15.01 -5.95 4.22
C ARG A 152 15.59 -6.59 2.96
N PHE A 153 15.22 -6.08 1.79
CA PHE A 153 15.62 -6.64 0.50
C PHE A 153 16.85 -5.93 -0.10
N LYS A 154 17.51 -5.06 0.67
CA LYS A 154 18.71 -4.30 0.27
C LYS A 154 18.55 -3.61 -1.09
N LEU A 155 17.35 -3.09 -1.37
CA LEU A 155 16.98 -2.59 -2.70
C LEU A 155 17.75 -1.33 -3.12
N ALA A 156 18.35 -0.61 -2.16
CA ALA A 156 19.27 0.49 -2.43
C ALA A 156 20.51 0.07 -3.23
N GLN A 157 20.85 -1.23 -3.26
CA GLN A 157 21.95 -1.76 -4.09
C GLN A 157 21.57 -1.91 -5.57
N PHE A 158 20.29 -1.73 -5.91
CA PHE A 158 19.72 -1.94 -7.24
C PHE A 158 19.04 -0.69 -7.83
N MET A 159 19.05 0.43 -7.10
CA MET A 159 18.54 1.75 -7.54
C MET A 159 19.71 2.69 -7.78
#